data_AF-A0A2N7W992-F1
#
_entry.id   AF-A0A2N7W992-F1
#
_cell.length_a   1.000
_cell.length_b   1.000
_cell.length_c   1.000
_cell.angle_alpha   90.00
_cell.angle_beta   90.00
_cell.angle_gamma   90.00
#
_symmetry.space_group_name_H-M   'P 1'
#
loop_
_entity.id
_entity.type
_entity.pdbx_description
1 polymer ?
#
loop_
_entity_poly.entity_id
_entity_poly.type
_entity_poly.pdbx_seq_one_letter_code
_entity_poly.pdbx_strand_id
1 'polypeptide(L)' 'MLKDRILDLKYEMLCARTARRQEAAKAALVRRGVVPRVRISGAYVPPCVARVYTYTNVRGLA' A
#
# COMPACT_ATOMS: atom_id res chain seq x y z
N MET A 1 26.80 5.19 19.91
CA MET A 1 27.43 5.25 18.56
C MET A 1 27.41 3.91 17.83
N LEU A 2 28.11 2.85 18.27
CA LEU A 2 28.06 1.54 17.56
C LEU A 2 26.71 0.81 17.75
N LYS A 3 26.15 0.83 18.96
CA LYS A 3 24.84 0.23 19.26
C LYS A 3 23.71 0.85 18.45
N ASP A 4 23.73 2.17 18.28
CA ASP A 4 22.70 2.91 17.53
C ASP A 4 22.73 2.52 16.04
N ARG A 5 23.94 2.48 15.45
CA ARG A 5 24.12 1.98 14.06
C ARG A 5 23.61 0.55 13.84
N ILE A 6 23.78 -0.34 14.82
CA ILE A 6 23.26 -1.71 14.72
C ILE A 6 21.73 -1.72 14.77
N LEU A 7 21.11 -0.83 15.54
CA LEU A 7 19.64 -0.71 15.60
C LEU A 7 19.08 -0.17 14.29
N ASP A 8 19.72 0.84 13.71
CA ASP A 8 19.32 1.41 12.42
C ASP A 8 19.39 0.36 11.30
N LEU A 9 20.48 -0.42 11.23
CA LEU A 9 20.62 -1.52 10.29
C LEU A 9 19.53 -2.59 10.47
N LYS A 10 19.21 -2.95 11.72
CA LYS A 10 18.13 -3.91 12.00
C LYS A 10 16.76 -3.36 11.57
N TYR A 11 16.54 -2.08 11.77
CA TYR A 11 15.32 -1.40 11.35
C TYR A 11 15.20 -1.39 9.82
N GLU A 12 16.26 -1.01 9.10
CA GLU A 12 16.30 -1.05 7.63
C GLU A 12 16.07 -2.46 7.09
N MET A 13 16.70 -3.47 7.68
CA MET A 13 16.49 -4.88 7.32
C MET A 13 15.04 -5.33 7.53
N LEU A 14 14.40 -4.87 8.61
CA LEU A 14 12.99 -5.12 8.88
C LEU A 14 12.10 -4.48 7.82
N CYS A 15 12.34 -3.20 7.49
CA CYS A 15 11.63 -2.47 6.44
C CYS A 15 11.79 -3.14 5.06
N ALA A 16 13.00 -3.59 4.71
CA ALA A 16 13.25 -4.30 3.46
C ALA A 16 12.53 -5.66 3.40
N ARG A 17 12.39 -6.34 4.54
CA ARG A 17 11.64 -7.61 4.63
C ARG A 17 10.14 -7.39 4.51
N THR A 18 9.60 -6.36 5.17
CA THR A 18 8.17 -6.03 5.09
C THR A 18 7.79 -5.56 3.69
N ALA A 19 8.64 -4.74 3.04
CA ALA A 19 8.46 -4.34 1.64
C ALA A 19 8.30 -5.55 0.70
N ARG A 20 9.25 -6.50 0.75
CA ARG A 20 9.20 -7.74 -0.04
C ARG A 20 7.93 -8.56 0.20
N ARG A 21 7.48 -8.65 1.45
CA ARG A 21 6.22 -9.35 1.80
C ARG A 21 5.00 -8.65 1.23
N GLN A 22 4.95 -7.31 1.28
CA GLN A 22 3.84 -6.55 0.70
C GLN A 22 3.82 -6.67 -0.83
N GLU A 23 4.97 -6.65 -1.50
CA GLU A 23 5.06 -6.88 -2.95
C GLU A 23 4.55 -8.26 -3.33
N ALA A 24 4.98 -9.31 -2.63
CA ALA A 24 4.49 -10.67 -2.86
C ALA A 24 2.97 -10.79 -2.65
N ALA A 25 2.44 -10.17 -1.60
CA ALA A 25 1.01 -10.14 -1.32
C ALA A 25 0.23 -9.40 -2.42
N LYS A 26 0.72 -8.24 -2.87
CA LYS A 26 0.13 -7.48 -4.00
C LYS A 26 0.14 -8.31 -5.28
N ALA A 27 1.25 -8.97 -5.59
CA ALA A 27 1.36 -9.84 -6.77
C ALA A 27 0.37 -11.02 -6.71
N ALA A 28 0.19 -11.63 -5.53
CA ALA A 28 -0.79 -12.71 -5.34
C ALA A 28 -2.24 -12.23 -5.55
N LEU A 29 -2.57 -11.02 -5.09
CA LEU A 29 -3.88 -10.40 -5.33
C LEU A 29 -4.12 -10.15 -6.82
N VAL A 30 -3.13 -9.61 -7.52
CA VAL A 30 -3.19 -9.38 -8.97
C VAL A 30 -3.42 -10.69 -9.74
N ARG A 31 -2.71 -11.78 -9.38
CA ARG A 31 -2.93 -13.11 -9.99
C ARG A 31 -4.34 -13.64 -9.79
N ARG A 32 -4.99 -13.30 -8.68
CA ARG A 32 -6.39 -13.66 -8.38
C ARG A 32 -7.41 -12.73 -9.05
N GLY A 33 -6.95 -11.76 -9.86
CA GLY A 33 -7.81 -10.74 -10.47
C GLY A 33 -8.35 -9.70 -9.48
N VAL A 34 -7.84 -9.68 -8.24
CA VAL A 34 -8.25 -8.69 -7.23
C VAL A 34 -7.46 -7.41 -7.47
N VAL A 35 -8.17 -6.38 -7.91
CA VAL A 35 -7.56 -5.06 -8.14
C VAL A 35 -7.37 -4.36 -6.77
N PRO A 36 -6.14 -3.94 -6.41
CA PRO A 36 -5.90 -3.25 -5.15
C PRO A 36 -6.69 -1.93 -5.12
N ARG A 37 -7.51 -1.75 -4.08
CA ARG A 37 -8.24 -0.51 -3.86
C ARG A 37 -7.27 0.59 -3.44
N VAL A 38 -7.42 1.77 -4.04
CA VAL A 38 -6.66 2.96 -3.68
C VAL A 38 -7.51 3.87 -2.82
N ARG A 39 -6.86 4.56 -1.88
CA ARG A 39 -7.56 5.51 -1.01
C ARG A 39 -7.72 6.84 -1.72
N ILE A 40 -8.95 7.31 -1.83
CA ILE A 40 -9.28 8.69 -2.19
C ILE A 40 -10.07 9.30 -1.04
N SER A 41 -9.57 10.43 -0.52
CA SER A 41 -10.17 11.12 0.63
C SER A 41 -10.40 10.12 1.79
N GLY A 42 -11.65 9.75 2.06
CA GLY A 42 -12.04 8.79 3.10
C GLY A 42 -12.35 7.37 2.65
N ALA A 43 -12.34 7.04 1.34
CA ALA A 43 -12.83 5.75 0.84
C ALA A 43 -11.76 4.96 0.06
N TYR A 44 -11.86 3.62 0.10
CA TYR A 44 -11.04 2.70 -0.70
C TYR A 44 -11.79 2.27 -1.95
N VAL A 45 -11.37 2.76 -3.12
CA VAL A 45 -12.06 2.57 -4.40
C VAL A 45 -11.15 1.88 -5.44
N PRO A 46 -11.71 1.21 -6.45
CA PRO A 46 -10.91 0.69 -7.56
C PRO A 46 -10.13 1.82 -8.28
N PRO A 47 -8.94 1.54 -8.84
CA PRO A 47 -8.12 2.53 -9.54
C PRO A 47 -8.81 3.24 -10.71
N CYS A 48 -9.74 2.57 -11.41
CA CYS A 48 -10.50 3.17 -12.51
C CYS A 48 -11.43 4.29 -12.02
N VAL A 49 -12.11 4.08 -10.89
CA VAL A 49 -12.90 5.10 -10.20
C VAL A 49 -11.97 6.19 -9.70
N ALA A 50 -10.84 5.80 -9.12
CA ALA A 50 -9.90 6.74 -8.55
C ALA A 50 -9.39 7.79 -9.54
N ARG A 51 -9.09 7.35 -10.77
CA ARG A 51 -8.63 8.22 -11.86
C ARG A 51 -9.65 9.28 -12.29
N VAL A 52 -10.95 8.97 -12.15
CA VAL A 52 -12.05 9.86 -12.56
C VAL A 52 -12.40 10.85 -11.45
N TYR A 53 -12.36 10.39 -10.20
CA TYR A 53 -12.81 11.16 -9.03
C TYR A 53 -11.64 11.70 -8.18
N THR A 54 -10.46 11.90 -8.78
CA THR A 54 -9.24 12.34 -8.07
C THR A 54 -9.43 13.64 -7.30
N TYR A 55 -10.29 14.54 -7.79
CA TYR A 55 -10.57 15.86 -7.21
C TYR A 55 -11.97 15.98 -6.59
N THR A 56 -12.74 14.90 -6.56
CA THR A 56 -14.10 14.87 -6.04
C THR A 56 -14.17 13.91 -4.87
N ASN A 57 -14.80 14.34 -3.78
CA ASN A 57 -15.01 13.46 -2.64
C ASN A 57 -15.87 12.27 -3.06
N VAL A 58 -15.29 11.08 -3.16
CA VAL A 58 -16.04 9.83 -3.28
C VAL A 58 -16.64 9.49 -1.92
N ARG A 59 -17.59 10.31 -1.46
CA ARG A 59 -18.43 9.99 -0.30
C ARG A 59 -19.59 9.14 -0.79
N GLY A 60 -19.53 7.85 -0.43
CA GLY A 60 -20.65 6.90 -0.33
C GLY A 60 -21.72 6.99 -1.40
N LEU A 61 -21.60 6.19 -2.46
CA LEU A 61 -22.77 5.47 -2.92
C LEU A 61 -22.99 4.35 -1.90
N ALA A 62 -23.92 4.61 -0.97
CA ALA A 62 -24.50 3.58 -0.13
C ALA A 62 -25.23 2.54 -0.98
#